data_AF-A0AAJ1X6U8-F1
#
_entry.id   AF-A0AAJ1X6U8-F1
#
_cell.length_a   1.000
_cell.length_b   1.000
_cell.length_c   1.000
_cell.angle_alpha   90.00
_cell.angle_beta   90.00
_cell.angle_gamma   90.00
#
_symmetry.space_group_name_H-M   'P 1'
#
loop_
_entity.id
_entity.type
_entity.pdbx_description
1 polymer ?
#
loop_
_entity_poly.entity_id
_entity_poly.type
_entity_poly.pdbx_seq_one_letter_code
_entity_poly.pdbx_strand_id
1 'polypeptide(L)'
;RYLITAHKGTIEPWNYKIYRSLFGIFNKSQKYVFIQHGVILHDVRQFLCRSNTNFDLFISGAKPEYYELITNYGYDESEIVYTGLARHDELHDITEKNQILFFPTWRNYLKYDVKSRKLDDFTTGNYYRSIQSLLYNYELARILTRYNYKLYFYLHNEMVQYIDYFKSNNSRIIIVSEHSRDIQKYIKESK
;
A
#
# COMPACT_ATOMS: atom_id res chain seq x y z
N ARG A 1 -15.21 4.42 23.89
CA ARG A 1 -15.55 3.90 22.53
C ARG A 1 -14.50 4.45 21.56
N TYR A 2 -14.13 3.72 20.51
CA TYR A 2 -13.08 4.12 19.57
C TYR A 2 -13.64 4.25 18.15
N LEU A 3 -13.09 5.18 17.36
CA LEU A 3 -13.26 5.30 15.91
C LEU A 3 -11.94 4.90 15.28
N ILE A 4 -11.93 3.83 14.51
CA ILE A 4 -10.70 3.28 13.96
C ILE A 4 -10.67 3.58 12.46
N THR A 5 -9.52 4.02 11.93
CA THR A 5 -9.36 4.23 10.50
C THR A 5 -7.93 3.98 10.01
N ALA A 6 -7.81 3.50 8.78
CA ALA A 6 -6.55 3.39 8.04
C ALA A 6 -6.27 4.59 7.13
N HIS A 7 -7.24 5.51 7.00
CA HIS A 7 -7.16 6.68 6.12
C HIS A 7 -7.55 7.98 6.84
N LYS A 8 -6.74 9.02 6.65
CA LYS A 8 -7.02 10.35 7.21
C LYS A 8 -8.37 10.88 6.70
N GLY A 9 -9.24 11.26 7.62
CA GLY A 9 -10.51 11.92 7.30
C GLY A 9 -11.65 10.99 6.92
N THR A 10 -11.41 9.68 6.89
CA THR A 10 -12.44 8.66 6.63
C THR A 10 -12.72 7.87 7.90
N ILE A 11 -13.98 7.56 8.14
CA ILE A 11 -14.47 6.56 9.10
C ILE A 11 -15.56 5.80 8.35
N GLU A 12 -15.22 4.71 7.68
CA GLU A 12 -16.16 3.97 6.82
C GLU A 12 -17.52 3.73 7.52
N PRO A 13 -18.66 4.08 6.88
CA PRO A 13 -18.85 4.63 5.53
C PRO A 13 -18.82 6.18 5.43
N TRP A 14 -18.48 6.89 6.50
CA TRP A 14 -18.58 8.33 6.66
C TRP A 14 -17.26 9.09 6.47
N ASN A 15 -17.36 10.38 6.17
CA ASN A 15 -16.27 11.32 6.40
C ASN A 15 -16.20 11.71 7.88
N TYR A 16 -15.00 11.83 8.44
CA TYR A 16 -14.77 12.19 9.85
C TYR A 16 -15.49 13.49 10.25
N LYS A 17 -15.41 14.54 9.42
CA LYS A 17 -16.03 15.84 9.72
C LYS A 17 -17.56 15.74 9.76
N ILE A 18 -18.14 14.99 8.81
CA ILE A 18 -19.59 14.75 8.76
C ILE A 18 -20.02 13.96 9.99
N TYR A 19 -19.32 12.88 10.31
CA TYR A 19 -19.59 12.07 11.51
C TYR A 19 -19.55 12.91 12.79
N ARG A 20 -18.52 13.74 12.97
CA ARG A 20 -18.39 14.61 14.15
C ARG A 20 -19.47 15.68 14.21
N SER A 21 -19.92 16.21 13.07
CA SER A 21 -21.02 17.18 13.02
C SER A 21 -22.34 16.56 13.49
N LEU A 22 -22.68 15.38 12.97
CA LEU A 22 -23.96 14.72 13.26
C LEU A 22 -24.00 14.06 14.64
N PHE A 23 -22.88 13.46 15.09
CA PHE A 23 -22.87 12.57 16.26
C PHE A 23 -21.91 13.02 17.37
N GLY A 24 -21.15 14.10 17.18
CA GLY A 24 -20.10 14.52 18.12
C GLY A 24 -20.62 14.95 19.50
N ILE A 25 -21.83 15.51 19.58
CA ILE A 25 -22.46 15.91 20.85
C ILE A 25 -22.79 14.70 21.72
N PHE A 26 -23.22 13.60 21.10
CA PHE A 26 -23.60 12.36 21.78
C PHE A 26 -22.38 11.47 22.10
N ASN A 27 -21.26 11.69 21.44
CA ASN A 27 -20.07 10.83 21.51
C ASN A 27 -18.79 11.60 21.89
N LYS A 28 -18.88 12.49 22.89
CA LYS A 28 -17.74 13.33 23.33
C LYS A 28 -16.52 12.55 23.83
N SER A 29 -16.71 11.35 24.39
CA SER A 29 -15.63 10.50 24.93
C SER A 29 -15.04 9.53 23.91
N GLN A 30 -15.45 9.61 22.65
CA GLN A 30 -15.02 8.69 21.61
C GLN A 30 -13.66 9.10 21.02
N LYS A 31 -12.70 8.17 21.03
CA LYS A 31 -11.31 8.39 20.62
C LYS A 31 -11.09 8.04 19.14
N TYR A 32 -10.43 8.91 18.37
CA TYR A 32 -10.11 8.68 16.96
C TYR A 32 -8.71 8.07 16.81
N VAL A 33 -8.67 6.80 16.43
CA VAL A 33 -7.46 5.97 16.34
C VAL A 33 -7.09 5.75 14.88
N PHE A 34 -5.86 6.15 14.51
CA PHE A 34 -5.30 5.94 13.19
C PHE A 34 -4.38 4.72 13.19
N ILE A 35 -4.81 3.65 12.53
CA ILE A 35 -4.08 2.36 12.47
C ILE A 35 -3.14 2.25 11.26
N GLN A 36 -3.15 3.25 10.38
CA GLN A 36 -2.40 3.28 9.13
C GLN A 36 -2.70 2.12 8.16
N HIS A 37 -2.08 2.17 6.99
CA HIS A 37 -2.09 1.06 6.01
C HIS A 37 -0.68 0.60 5.61
N GLY A 38 0.37 1.19 6.19
CA GLY A 38 1.76 0.84 5.92
C GLY A 38 2.69 1.68 6.77
N VAL A 39 3.96 1.27 6.84
CA VAL A 39 5.01 2.05 7.52
C VAL A 39 5.37 3.25 6.66
N ILE A 40 5.49 4.42 7.28
CA ILE A 40 5.88 5.66 6.60
C ILE A 40 7.35 5.59 6.21
N LEU A 41 7.62 5.61 4.90
CA LEU A 41 8.97 5.65 4.34
C LEU A 41 9.36 7.03 3.79
N HIS A 42 8.39 7.73 3.18
CA HIS A 42 8.61 9.02 2.53
C HIS A 42 8.11 10.15 3.42
N ASP A 43 8.63 11.36 3.19
CA ASP A 43 8.13 12.55 3.86
C ASP A 43 6.69 12.86 3.43
N VAL A 44 5.76 12.65 4.35
CA VAL A 44 4.32 12.91 4.18
C VAL A 44 3.80 13.86 5.26
N ARG A 45 4.68 14.65 5.87
CA ARG A 45 4.38 15.63 6.94
C ARG A 45 3.23 16.56 6.58
N GLN A 46 3.19 17.03 5.33
CA GLN A 46 2.10 17.87 4.81
C GLN A 46 0.71 17.26 5.01
N PHE A 47 0.61 15.93 5.12
CA PHE A 47 -0.66 15.23 5.34
C PHE A 47 -0.83 14.74 6.77
N LEU A 48 0.23 14.23 7.39
CA LEU A 48 0.12 13.50 8.66
C LEU A 48 0.67 14.22 9.88
N CYS A 49 1.25 15.43 9.77
CA CYS A 49 1.63 16.22 10.94
C CYS A 49 0.43 16.45 11.87
N ARG A 50 0.71 16.55 13.17
CA ARG A 50 -0.30 16.79 14.21
C ARG A 50 -1.14 18.03 13.97
N SER A 51 -0.54 19.09 13.42
CA SER A 51 -1.24 20.33 13.02
C SER A 51 -2.28 20.11 11.91
N ASN A 52 -2.15 19.03 11.14
CA ASN A 52 -3.01 18.70 10.01
C ASN A 52 -3.99 17.56 10.33
N THR A 53 -3.91 16.94 11.52
CA THR A 53 -4.68 15.77 11.91
C THR A 53 -5.36 15.97 13.27
N ASN A 54 -6.37 15.15 13.56
CA ASN A 54 -7.10 15.17 14.82
C ASN A 54 -7.15 13.77 15.45
N PHE A 55 -6.10 12.98 15.26
CA PHE A 55 -6.02 11.65 15.84
C PHE A 55 -5.76 11.76 17.34
N ASP A 56 -6.51 11.01 18.14
CA ASP A 56 -6.21 10.85 19.56
C ASP A 56 -5.09 9.82 19.79
N LEU A 57 -5.01 8.81 18.91
CA LEU A 57 -3.95 7.80 18.93
C LEU A 57 -3.51 7.50 17.50
N PHE A 58 -2.20 7.36 17.32
CA PHE A 58 -1.55 7.04 16.06
C PHE A 58 -0.72 5.76 16.26
N ILE A 59 -1.07 4.69 15.56
CA ILE A 59 -0.34 3.42 15.65
C ILE A 59 0.91 3.50 14.78
N SER A 60 2.08 3.23 15.35
CA SER A 60 3.33 3.13 14.61
C SER A 60 3.73 1.67 14.39
N GLY A 61 4.22 1.39 13.17
CA GLY A 61 4.69 0.09 12.74
C GLY A 61 6.17 -0.18 13.00
N ALA A 62 6.99 0.85 13.20
CA ALA A 62 8.45 0.72 13.29
C ALA A 62 9.07 1.74 14.24
N LYS A 63 10.13 1.35 14.97
CA LYS A 63 10.83 2.22 15.91
C LYS A 63 11.35 3.54 15.30
N PRO A 64 11.95 3.55 14.09
CA PRO A 64 12.34 4.82 13.45
C PRO A 64 11.15 5.72 13.12
N GLU A 65 10.04 5.15 12.66
CA GLU A 65 8.80 5.89 12.40
C GLU A 65 8.25 6.50 13.70
N TYR A 66 8.24 5.75 14.80
CA TYR A 66 7.82 6.25 16.11
C TYR A 66 8.58 7.52 16.52
N TYR A 67 9.92 7.51 16.43
CA TYR A 67 10.72 8.69 16.78
C TYR A 67 10.52 9.86 15.81
N GLU A 68 10.33 9.56 14.52
CA GLU A 68 10.06 10.57 13.49
C GLU A 68 8.73 11.27 13.75
N LEU A 69 7.70 10.52 14.19
CA LEU A 69 6.38 11.07 14.51
C LEU A 69 6.45 12.07 15.68
N ILE A 70 7.27 11.80 16.68
CA ILE A 70 7.46 12.68 17.83
C ILE A 70 8.32 13.89 17.43
N THR A 71 9.47 13.64 16.81
CA THR A 71 10.49 14.68 16.57
C THR A 71 10.05 15.66 15.49
N ASN A 72 9.44 15.15 14.40
CA ASN A 72 9.24 15.92 13.17
C ASN A 72 7.77 16.05 12.74
N TYR A 73 6.85 15.22 13.25
CA TYR A 73 5.42 15.34 12.94
C TYR A 73 4.63 16.05 14.05
N GLY A 74 5.25 16.28 15.20
CA GLY A 74 4.70 17.10 16.29
C GLY A 74 3.65 16.39 17.14
N TYR A 75 3.70 15.06 17.23
CA TYR A 75 2.87 14.29 18.15
C TYR A 75 3.58 14.14 19.49
N ASP A 76 2.80 14.07 20.57
CA ASP A 76 3.33 13.70 21.89
C ASP A 76 3.51 12.18 21.99
N GLU A 77 4.44 11.74 22.85
CA GLU A 77 4.65 10.29 23.13
C GLU A 77 3.36 9.59 23.55
N SER A 78 2.46 10.27 24.27
CA SER A 78 1.15 9.73 24.69
C SER A 78 0.14 9.58 23.56
N GLU A 79 0.37 10.23 22.41
CA GLU A 79 -0.48 10.15 21.22
C GLU A 79 -0.01 9.05 20.25
N ILE A 80 1.18 8.48 20.45
CA ILE A 80 1.74 7.44 19.59
C ILE A 80 1.79 6.09 20.31
N VAL A 81 1.28 5.05 19.66
CA VAL A 81 1.29 3.68 20.18
C VAL A 81 2.17 2.81 19.29
N TYR A 82 3.32 2.39 19.79
CA TYR A 82 4.24 1.52 19.06
C TYR A 82 3.96 0.04 19.36
N THR A 83 2.98 -0.52 18.66
CA THR A 83 2.59 -1.94 18.76
C THR A 83 2.94 -2.76 17.53
N GLY A 84 3.40 -2.11 16.44
CA GLY A 84 3.32 -2.71 15.12
C GLY A 84 1.95 -2.45 14.48
N LEU A 85 1.85 -2.72 13.17
CA LEU A 85 0.60 -2.60 12.43
C LEU A 85 -0.19 -3.90 12.56
N ALA A 86 -1.48 -3.83 12.93
CA ALA A 86 -2.34 -5.02 13.07
C ALA A 86 -2.40 -5.91 11.81
N ARG A 87 -2.19 -5.32 10.62
CA ARG A 87 -2.09 -6.09 9.37
C ARG A 87 -0.84 -6.97 9.29
N HIS A 88 0.11 -6.86 10.21
CA HIS A 88 1.27 -7.75 10.27
C HIS A 88 0.99 -9.00 11.09
N ASP A 89 -0.09 -9.03 11.89
CA ASP A 89 -0.45 -10.20 12.70
C ASP A 89 -0.74 -11.44 11.82
N GLU A 90 -1.29 -11.23 10.62
CA GLU A 90 -1.55 -12.30 9.65
C GLU A 90 -0.29 -12.70 8.85
N LEU A 91 0.86 -12.05 9.08
CA LEU A 91 2.14 -12.41 8.46
C LEU A 91 2.92 -13.45 9.29
N HIS A 92 2.33 -13.94 10.37
CA HIS A 92 2.78 -15.14 11.07
C HIS A 92 2.22 -16.38 10.34
N ASP A 93 2.93 -17.51 10.34
CA ASP A 93 2.66 -18.73 9.53
C ASP A 93 3.03 -18.64 8.03
N ILE A 94 4.35 -18.59 7.78
CA ILE A 94 4.94 -18.53 6.44
C ILE A 94 4.95 -19.92 5.81
N THR A 95 4.40 -20.04 4.60
CA THR A 95 4.47 -21.26 3.78
C THR A 95 5.16 -20.93 2.47
N GLU A 96 6.48 -20.99 2.46
CA GLU A 96 7.27 -20.62 1.29
C GLU A 96 7.06 -21.58 0.12
N LYS A 97 6.91 -21.01 -1.07
CA LYS A 97 6.89 -21.70 -2.36
C LYS A 97 8.08 -21.24 -3.18
N ASN A 98 8.40 -21.98 -4.25
CA ASN A 98 9.36 -21.48 -5.24
C ASN A 98 8.69 -20.41 -6.10
N GLN A 99 8.47 -19.24 -5.51
CA GLN A 99 7.92 -18.09 -6.20
C GLN A 99 8.64 -16.80 -5.79
N ILE A 100 8.63 -15.85 -6.71
CA ILE A 100 9.18 -14.50 -6.58
C ILE A 100 8.01 -13.54 -6.72
N LEU A 101 7.86 -12.62 -5.77
CA LEU A 101 6.91 -11.52 -5.87
C LEU A 101 7.60 -10.28 -6.42
N PHE A 102 7.20 -9.86 -7.62
CA PHE A 102 7.58 -8.56 -8.17
C PHE A 102 6.44 -7.57 -8.00
N PHE A 103 6.61 -6.64 -7.05
CA PHE A 103 5.57 -5.68 -6.66
C PHE A 103 6.09 -4.23 -6.76
N PRO A 104 6.13 -3.63 -7.96
CA PRO A 104 6.62 -2.27 -8.12
C PRO A 104 5.66 -1.23 -7.54
N THR A 105 6.22 -0.13 -7.06
CA THR A 105 5.45 1.07 -6.67
C THR A 105 4.84 1.76 -7.88
N TRP A 106 3.72 2.45 -7.68
CA TRP A 106 3.11 3.30 -8.70
C TRP A 106 3.89 4.61 -8.90
N ARG A 107 3.48 5.42 -9.87
CA ARG A 107 4.08 6.74 -10.13
C ARG A 107 3.01 7.81 -10.17
N ASN A 108 3.17 8.86 -9.34
CA ASN A 108 2.19 9.94 -9.21
C ASN A 108 1.78 10.55 -10.54
N TYR A 109 2.73 10.75 -11.47
CA TYR A 109 2.45 11.33 -12.79
C TYR A 109 1.49 10.48 -13.64
N LEU A 110 1.40 9.17 -13.40
CA LEU A 110 0.47 8.27 -14.12
C LEU A 110 -0.98 8.43 -13.63
N LYS A 111 -1.19 8.94 -12.41
CA LYS A 111 -2.53 9.21 -11.88
C LYS A 111 -3.19 10.44 -12.52
N TYR A 112 -2.39 11.41 -12.96
CA TYR A 112 -2.91 12.64 -13.57
C TYR A 112 -3.32 12.47 -15.05
N ASP A 113 -2.88 11.38 -15.68
CA ASP A 113 -3.09 11.15 -17.12
C ASP A 113 -4.45 10.51 -17.46
N VAL A 114 -5.28 10.25 -16.45
CA VAL A 114 -6.62 9.66 -16.62
C VAL A 114 -7.57 10.56 -17.43
N LYS A 115 -7.29 11.88 -17.48
CA LYS A 115 -8.08 12.84 -18.26
C LYS A 115 -7.67 12.90 -19.74
N SER A 116 -6.42 12.60 -20.09
CA SER A 116 -5.98 12.64 -21.50
C SER A 116 -6.42 11.40 -22.27
N ARG A 117 -6.64 10.27 -21.56
CA ARG A 117 -7.05 8.96 -22.12
C ARG A 117 -6.24 8.53 -23.36
N LYS A 118 -5.01 9.03 -23.53
CA LYS A 118 -4.18 8.61 -24.64
C LYS A 118 -3.46 7.32 -24.30
N LEU A 119 -4.03 6.25 -24.82
CA LEU A 119 -3.52 4.88 -24.82
C LEU A 119 -2.02 4.79 -25.16
N ASP A 120 -1.60 5.63 -26.11
CA ASP A 120 -0.24 5.66 -26.63
C ASP A 120 0.77 6.24 -25.62
N ASP A 121 0.35 7.07 -24.67
CA ASP A 121 1.28 7.76 -23.75
C ASP A 121 1.74 6.84 -22.62
N PHE A 122 0.87 5.94 -22.11
CA PHE A 122 1.27 5.00 -21.06
C PHE A 122 2.25 3.94 -21.56
N THR A 123 1.95 3.30 -22.70
CA THR A 123 2.77 2.21 -23.25
C THR A 123 4.09 2.69 -23.87
N THR A 124 4.18 4.00 -24.17
CA THR A 124 5.44 4.66 -24.52
C THR A 124 6.16 5.25 -23.29
N GLY A 125 5.65 5.05 -22.08
CA GLY A 125 6.31 5.45 -20.85
C GLY A 125 7.44 4.49 -20.45
N ASN A 126 8.48 5.03 -19.80
CA ASN A 126 9.58 4.21 -19.25
C ASN A 126 9.09 3.20 -18.22
N TYR A 127 8.09 3.54 -17.41
CA TYR A 127 7.50 2.64 -16.42
C TYR A 127 6.99 1.35 -17.07
N TYR A 128 6.13 1.47 -18.09
CA TYR A 128 5.61 0.33 -18.81
C TYR A 128 6.72 -0.42 -19.54
N ARG A 129 7.57 0.27 -20.32
CA ARG A 129 8.62 -0.39 -21.12
C ARG A 129 9.58 -1.22 -20.28
N SER A 130 10.03 -0.69 -19.13
CA SER A 130 10.95 -1.41 -18.25
C SER A 130 10.31 -2.67 -17.66
N ILE A 131 9.07 -2.58 -17.17
CA ILE A 131 8.36 -3.74 -16.63
C ILE A 131 8.05 -4.74 -17.74
N GLN A 132 7.49 -4.30 -18.87
CA GLN A 132 7.15 -5.16 -19.99
C GLN A 132 8.37 -5.88 -20.56
N SER A 133 9.52 -5.19 -20.65
CA SER A 133 10.79 -5.81 -21.04
C SER A 133 11.25 -6.89 -20.07
N LEU A 134 11.06 -6.69 -18.75
CA LEU A 134 11.33 -7.71 -17.75
C LEU A 134 10.41 -8.93 -17.92
N LEU A 135 9.10 -8.71 -18.12
CA LEU A 135 8.10 -9.78 -18.29
C LEU A 135 8.29 -10.62 -19.56
N TYR A 136 9.00 -10.10 -20.56
CA TYR A 136 9.38 -10.78 -21.81
C TYR A 136 10.85 -11.20 -21.86
N ASN A 137 11.60 -11.02 -20.77
CA ASN A 137 13.04 -11.29 -20.76
C ASN A 137 13.31 -12.80 -20.87
N TYR A 138 14.01 -13.21 -21.94
CA TYR A 138 14.32 -14.62 -22.19
C TYR A 138 15.19 -15.25 -21.10
N GLU A 139 16.17 -14.52 -20.58
CA GLU A 139 17.05 -15.04 -19.52
C GLU A 139 16.28 -15.25 -18.21
N LEU A 140 15.38 -14.32 -17.85
CA LEU A 140 14.48 -14.50 -16.71
C LEU A 140 13.60 -15.73 -16.90
N ALA A 141 12.98 -15.88 -18.07
CA ALA A 141 12.16 -17.03 -18.42
C ALA A 141 12.92 -18.37 -18.29
N ARG A 142 14.17 -18.39 -18.77
CA ARG A 142 15.07 -19.55 -18.69
C ARG A 142 15.43 -19.88 -17.25
N ILE A 143 15.76 -18.88 -16.43
CA ILE A 143 16.10 -19.05 -15.01
C ILE A 143 14.90 -19.57 -14.21
N LEU A 144 13.72 -18.95 -14.36
CA LEU A 144 12.48 -19.40 -13.71
C LEU A 144 12.17 -20.87 -14.05
N THR A 145 12.39 -21.26 -15.31
CA THR A 145 12.17 -22.65 -15.75
C THR A 145 13.20 -23.60 -15.15
N ARG A 146 14.49 -23.27 -15.24
CA ARG A 146 15.60 -24.09 -14.74
C ARG A 146 15.48 -24.41 -13.26
N TYR A 147 15.07 -23.43 -12.46
CA TYR A 147 14.98 -23.58 -11.00
C TYR A 147 13.56 -23.89 -10.51
N ASN A 148 12.61 -24.08 -11.41
CA ASN A 148 11.20 -24.31 -11.10
C ASN A 148 10.58 -23.22 -10.18
N TYR A 149 10.82 -21.96 -10.53
CA TYR A 149 10.20 -20.80 -9.88
C TYR A 149 9.02 -20.25 -10.69
N LYS A 150 8.13 -19.52 -10.02
CA LYS A 150 7.12 -18.65 -10.62
C LYS A 150 7.40 -17.19 -10.25
N LEU A 151 7.19 -16.26 -11.17
CA LEU A 151 7.22 -14.83 -10.90
C LEU A 151 5.77 -14.32 -10.86
N TYR A 152 5.36 -13.76 -9.74
CA TYR A 152 4.08 -13.06 -9.61
C TYR A 152 4.33 -11.56 -9.75
N PHE A 153 3.88 -11.00 -10.86
CA PHE A 153 3.86 -9.56 -11.07
C PHE A 153 2.57 -9.00 -10.48
N TYR A 154 2.68 -8.40 -9.30
CA TYR A 154 1.54 -7.81 -8.59
C TYR A 154 1.47 -6.32 -8.90
N LEU A 155 0.36 -5.88 -9.50
CA LEU A 155 0.19 -4.48 -9.86
C LEU A 155 -0.43 -3.68 -8.70
N HIS A 156 0.14 -2.52 -8.39
CA HIS A 156 -0.40 -1.62 -7.37
C HIS A 156 -1.86 -1.20 -7.69
N ASN A 157 -2.70 -1.03 -6.67
CA ASN A 157 -4.12 -0.69 -6.83
C ASN A 157 -4.36 0.56 -7.69
N GLU A 158 -3.56 1.61 -7.48
CA GLU A 158 -3.61 2.85 -8.28
C GLU A 158 -3.25 2.64 -9.77
N MET A 159 -2.69 1.48 -10.13
CA MET A 159 -2.29 1.11 -11.47
C MET A 159 -3.20 0.04 -12.11
N VAL A 160 -4.24 -0.43 -11.41
CA VAL A 160 -5.07 -1.56 -11.86
C VAL A 160 -5.70 -1.34 -13.23
N GLN A 161 -6.06 -0.10 -13.57
CA GLN A 161 -6.59 0.28 -14.88
C GLN A 161 -5.64 0.00 -16.06
N TYR A 162 -4.36 -0.26 -15.77
CA TYR A 162 -3.34 -0.57 -16.75
C TYR A 162 -2.97 -2.06 -16.82
N ILE A 163 -3.66 -2.94 -16.11
CA ILE A 163 -3.26 -4.35 -16.05
C ILE A 163 -3.25 -5.00 -17.44
N ASP A 164 -4.25 -4.73 -18.27
CA ASP A 164 -4.44 -5.39 -19.57
C ASP A 164 -3.35 -5.04 -20.59
N TYR A 165 -2.53 -4.01 -20.32
CA TYR A 165 -1.36 -3.70 -21.14
C TYR A 165 -0.21 -4.66 -20.90
N PHE A 166 -0.08 -5.17 -19.68
CA PHE A 166 1.02 -6.05 -19.34
C PHE A 166 0.76 -7.46 -19.87
N LYS A 167 1.78 -8.04 -20.49
CA LYS A 167 1.72 -9.39 -21.04
C LYS A 167 3.00 -10.15 -20.71
N SER A 168 2.91 -11.47 -20.74
CA SER A 168 4.07 -12.35 -20.77
C SER A 168 3.82 -13.51 -21.74
N ASN A 169 4.89 -14.00 -22.36
CA ASN A 169 4.89 -15.20 -23.19
C ASN A 169 5.34 -16.46 -22.43
N ASN A 170 5.56 -16.36 -21.11
CA ASN A 170 5.99 -17.48 -20.27
C ASN A 170 4.93 -17.79 -19.20
N SER A 171 4.47 -19.04 -19.14
CA SER A 171 3.48 -19.52 -18.17
C SER A 171 3.95 -19.47 -16.70
N ARG A 172 5.25 -19.29 -16.47
CA ARG A 172 5.84 -19.08 -15.13
C ARG A 172 5.79 -17.63 -14.67
N ILE A 173 5.40 -16.69 -15.52
CA ILE A 173 5.21 -15.27 -15.17
C ILE A 173 3.70 -15.02 -15.11
N ILE A 174 3.19 -14.74 -13.91
CA ILE A 174 1.76 -14.60 -13.62
C ILE A 174 1.50 -13.14 -13.28
N ILE A 175 0.59 -12.52 -14.02
CA ILE A 175 0.17 -11.14 -13.78
C ILE A 175 -1.05 -11.18 -12.87
N VAL A 176 -0.97 -10.48 -11.75
CA VAL A 176 -2.03 -10.44 -10.73
C VAL A 176 -2.45 -9.00 -10.49
N SER A 177 -3.76 -8.74 -10.57
CA SER A 177 -4.40 -7.61 -9.89
C SER A 177 -5.32 -8.14 -8.83
N GLU A 178 -5.32 -7.54 -7.65
CA GLU A 178 -6.42 -7.78 -6.73
C GLU A 178 -6.69 -6.58 -5.81
N HIS A 179 -7.98 -6.33 -5.61
CA HIS A 179 -8.51 -5.37 -4.67
C HIS A 179 -8.54 -6.00 -3.26
N SER A 180 -7.42 -5.86 -2.55
CA SER A 180 -7.33 -6.04 -1.09
C SER A 180 -7.76 -7.41 -0.55
N ARG A 181 -6.87 -8.41 -0.61
CA ARG A 181 -6.55 -9.36 0.49
C ARG A 181 -5.45 -10.38 0.11
N ASP A 182 -5.20 -10.65 -1.17
CA ASP A 182 -4.22 -11.69 -1.57
C ASP A 182 -2.74 -11.25 -1.48
N ILE A 183 -2.42 -9.95 -1.32
CA ILE A 183 -1.00 -9.52 -1.24
C ILE A 183 -0.25 -10.15 -0.05
N GLN A 184 -0.90 -10.30 1.11
CA GLN A 184 -0.26 -10.94 2.27
C GLN A 184 0.05 -12.41 1.99
N LYS A 185 -0.80 -13.11 1.24
CA LYS A 185 -0.54 -14.48 0.79
C LYS A 185 0.66 -14.52 -0.14
N TYR A 186 0.76 -13.63 -1.13
CA TYR A 186 1.95 -13.57 -1.99
C TYR A 186 3.23 -13.25 -1.20
N ILE A 187 3.16 -12.40 -0.17
CA ILE A 187 4.29 -12.13 0.72
C ILE A 187 4.68 -13.40 1.49
N LYS A 188 3.72 -14.07 2.14
CA LYS A 188 3.95 -15.29 2.92
C LYS A 188 4.46 -16.47 2.09
N GLU A 189 4.09 -16.52 0.81
CA GLU A 189 4.45 -17.65 -0.05
C GLU A 189 5.73 -17.41 -0.87
N SER A 190 6.25 -16.17 -0.93
CA SER A 190 7.45 -15.85 -1.74
C SER A 190 8.75 -15.98 -0.95
N LYS A 191 9.79 -16.47 -1.62
CA LYS A 191 11.17 -16.57 -1.12
C LYS A 191 12.01 -15.36 -1.51
#